data_AF-A0A918S394-F1
#
_entry.id   AF-A0A918S394-F1
#
_cell.length_a   1.000
_cell.length_b   1.000
_cell.length_c   1.000
_cell.angle_alpha   90.00
_cell.angle_beta   90.00
_cell.angle_gamma   90.00
#
_symmetry.space_group_name_H-M   'P 1'
#
loop_
_entity.id
_entity.type
_entity.pdbx_description
1 polymer ?
#
loop_
_entity_poly.entity_id
_entity_poly.type
_entity_poly.pdbx_seq_one_letter_code
_entity_poly.pdbx_strand_id
1 'polypeptide(L)'
;MSNRLCVAALVAVSLLAGGTVSSYAQCGGASWYGPGFNGRTSASGEIFNENAMTAAHKSLPFGTKLRVIDQSTGKHVVVRINDRGPYHGNRIIDLSKAAATQLGFRNRGVTSVCIEQM
;
A
#
# COMPACT_ATOMS: atom_id res chain seq x y z
N MET A 1 -61.17 28.14 26.25
CA MET A 1 -60.95 26.71 26.54
C MET A 1 -61.34 25.94 25.29
N SER A 2 -60.51 25.25 24.51
CA SER A 2 -59.12 24.85 24.65
C SER A 2 -58.58 24.54 23.23
N ASN A 3 -57.33 24.91 23.00
CA ASN A 3 -56.55 24.71 21.78
C ASN A 3 -56.40 23.21 21.44
N ARG A 4 -56.61 22.83 20.18
CA ARG A 4 -56.10 21.55 19.65
C ARG A 4 -54.93 21.84 18.71
N LEU A 5 -53.71 21.76 19.27
CA LEU A 5 -52.47 21.74 18.49
C LEU A 5 -52.36 20.38 17.78
N CYS A 6 -52.37 20.38 16.45
CA CYS A 6 -51.88 19.26 15.64
C CYS A 6 -50.35 19.24 15.72
N VAL A 7 -49.78 18.17 16.29
CA VAL A 7 -48.33 17.92 16.32
C VAL A 7 -47.91 17.43 14.93
N ALA A 8 -47.13 18.25 14.22
CA ALA A 8 -46.49 17.84 12.96
C ALA A 8 -45.31 16.91 13.26
N ALA A 9 -45.32 15.73 12.65
CA ALA A 9 -44.26 14.74 12.79
C ALA A 9 -42.95 15.23 12.14
N LEU A 10 -41.90 15.37 12.95
CA LEU A 10 -40.53 15.56 12.49
C LEU A 10 -40.02 14.24 11.91
N VAL A 11 -39.93 14.16 10.58
CA VAL A 11 -39.17 13.08 9.92
C VAL A 11 -37.68 13.42 10.07
N ALA A 12 -37.02 12.77 11.02
CA ALA A 12 -35.57 12.82 11.12
C ALA A 12 -34.97 11.99 9.98
N VAL A 13 -34.53 12.66 8.91
CA VAL A 13 -33.67 12.04 7.89
C VAL A 13 -32.28 11.93 8.48
N SER A 14 -31.94 10.75 9.00
CA SER A 14 -30.59 10.42 9.42
C SER A 14 -29.70 10.28 8.19
N LEU A 15 -28.91 11.33 7.88
CA LEU A 15 -27.78 11.20 6.97
C LEU A 15 -26.74 10.29 7.63
N LEU A 16 -26.65 9.05 7.13
CA LEU A 16 -25.49 8.20 7.37
C LEU A 16 -24.29 8.84 6.68
N ALA A 17 -23.52 9.64 7.44
CA ALA A 17 -22.20 10.08 7.03
C ALA A 17 -21.27 8.85 6.96
N GLY A 18 -21.27 8.17 5.80
CA GLY A 18 -20.24 7.20 5.47
C GLY A 18 -18.89 7.91 5.42
N GLY A 19 -18.07 7.76 6.45
CA GLY A 19 -16.72 8.30 6.47
C GLY A 19 -15.92 7.73 5.30
N THR A 20 -15.48 8.60 4.40
CA THR A 20 -14.57 8.21 3.33
C THR A 20 -13.19 7.99 3.93
N VAL A 21 -12.84 6.73 4.21
CA VAL A 21 -11.44 6.37 4.42
C VAL A 21 -10.72 6.60 3.11
N SER A 22 -9.98 7.71 3.01
CA SER A 22 -9.10 7.96 1.88
C SER A 22 -8.00 6.90 1.88
N SER A 23 -8.07 5.96 0.94
CA SER A 23 -7.03 4.94 0.75
C SER A 23 -5.77 5.60 0.22
N TYR A 24 -4.64 5.41 0.91
CA TYR A 24 -3.35 5.95 0.49
C TYR A 24 -2.97 5.46 -0.92
N ALA A 25 -2.58 6.38 -1.80
CA ALA A 25 -2.05 6.08 -3.11
C ALA A 25 -0.88 7.00 -3.45
N GLN A 26 0.14 6.47 -4.13
CA GLN A 26 1.32 7.22 -4.54
C GLN A 26 1.97 6.59 -5.77
N CYS A 27 2.53 7.39 -6.68
CA CYS A 27 3.35 6.89 -7.78
C CYS A 27 4.80 7.36 -7.64
N GLY A 28 5.74 6.57 -8.17
CA GLY A 28 7.16 6.89 -8.11
C GLY A 28 8.04 5.70 -8.48
N GLY A 29 9.35 5.85 -8.25
CA GLY A 29 10.32 4.81 -8.57
C GLY A 29 10.22 3.59 -7.64
N ALA A 30 10.35 2.40 -8.20
CA ALA A 30 10.53 1.16 -7.45
C ALA A 30 11.89 0.53 -7.76
N SER A 31 12.42 -0.19 -6.79
CA SER A 31 13.51 -1.14 -7.02
C SER A 31 13.23 -2.48 -6.34
N TRP A 32 14.23 -3.33 -6.25
CA TRP A 32 14.13 -4.58 -5.51
C TRP A 32 15.42 -4.89 -4.75
N TYR A 33 15.30 -5.68 -3.68
CA TYR A 33 16.44 -6.14 -2.88
C TYR A 33 17.32 -7.08 -3.68
N GLY A 34 18.53 -6.63 -4.03
CA GLY A 34 19.55 -7.43 -4.69
C GLY A 34 20.01 -8.65 -3.87
N PRO A 35 20.96 -9.44 -4.40
CA PRO A 35 21.49 -10.60 -3.68
C PRO A 35 22.14 -10.22 -2.34
N GLY A 36 22.11 -11.13 -1.37
CA GLY A 36 22.80 -11.00 -0.08
C GLY A 36 21.95 -10.41 1.07
N PHE A 37 20.70 -10.04 0.82
CA PHE A 37 19.76 -9.59 1.86
C PHE A 37 18.94 -10.72 2.49
N ASN A 38 18.72 -11.82 1.76
CA ASN A 38 17.93 -12.95 2.25
C ASN A 38 18.47 -13.49 3.58
N GLY A 39 17.59 -13.71 4.55
CA GLY A 39 17.96 -14.17 5.90
C GLY A 39 18.32 -13.06 6.89
N ARG A 40 18.42 -11.79 6.46
CA ARG A 40 18.63 -10.66 7.38
C ARG A 40 17.35 -10.27 8.09
N THR A 41 17.46 -9.72 9.29
CA THR A 41 16.33 -9.14 10.01
C THR A 41 15.91 -7.83 9.36
N SER A 42 14.62 -7.74 9.00
CA SER A 42 13.99 -6.51 8.50
C SER A 42 13.63 -5.55 9.64
N ALA A 43 13.27 -4.31 9.33
CA ALA A 43 12.85 -3.33 10.33
C ALA A 43 11.56 -3.70 11.08
N SER A 44 10.74 -4.62 10.55
CA SER A 44 9.59 -5.17 11.30
C SER A 44 10.00 -6.20 12.37
N GLY A 45 11.25 -6.66 12.36
CA GLY A 45 11.74 -7.77 13.18
C GLY A 45 11.62 -9.14 12.51
N GLU A 46 10.91 -9.24 11.38
CA GLU A 46 10.83 -10.48 10.60
C GLU A 46 12.12 -10.77 9.83
N ILE A 47 12.47 -12.05 9.65
CA ILE A 47 13.54 -12.46 8.74
C ILE A 47 13.10 -12.22 7.30
N PHE A 48 13.86 -11.41 6.57
CA PHE A 48 13.61 -11.13 5.17
C PHE A 48 13.78 -12.40 4.33
N ASN A 49 12.71 -12.72 3.59
CA ASN A 49 12.68 -13.81 2.62
C ASN A 49 12.52 -13.22 1.22
N GLU A 50 13.54 -13.38 0.37
CA GLU A 50 13.53 -12.83 -0.99
C GLU A 50 12.40 -13.41 -1.87
N ASN A 51 11.88 -14.58 -1.51
CA ASN A 51 10.82 -15.29 -2.22
C ASN A 51 9.41 -14.96 -1.68
N ALA A 52 9.29 -14.17 -0.61
CA ALA A 52 8.00 -13.74 -0.07
C ALA A 52 7.47 -12.50 -0.81
N MET A 53 6.16 -12.26 -0.75
CA MET A 53 5.53 -11.06 -1.34
C MET A 53 5.56 -9.89 -0.36
N THR A 54 6.74 -9.35 -0.12
CA THR A 54 6.97 -8.24 0.82
C THR A 54 7.70 -7.07 0.19
N ALA A 55 7.67 -5.93 0.87
CA ALA A 55 8.32 -4.70 0.42
C ALA A 55 8.74 -3.78 1.58
N ALA A 56 9.66 -2.89 1.28
CA ALA A 56 10.08 -1.79 2.14
C ALA A 56 9.34 -0.50 1.75
N HIS A 57 8.85 0.24 2.74
CA HIS A 57 8.29 1.57 2.54
C HIS A 57 8.69 2.52 3.70
N LYS A 58 8.83 3.81 3.41
CA LYS A 58 9.39 4.82 4.34
C LYS A 58 8.59 4.95 5.63
N SER A 59 7.27 5.08 5.52
CA SER A 59 6.40 5.47 6.64
C SER A 59 5.18 4.59 6.89
N LEU A 60 4.66 3.90 5.86
CA LEU A 60 3.50 3.02 6.01
C LEU A 60 3.68 1.99 7.14
N PRO A 61 2.62 1.73 7.94
CA PRO A 61 2.66 0.72 8.99
C PRO A 61 3.14 -0.64 8.49
N PHE A 62 3.85 -1.38 9.34
CA PHE A 62 4.14 -2.78 9.03
C PHE A 62 2.84 -3.57 8.98
N GLY A 63 2.76 -4.52 8.05
CA GLY A 63 1.55 -5.28 7.79
C GLY A 63 0.61 -4.66 6.75
N THR A 64 0.80 -3.38 6.39
CA THR A 64 0.02 -2.74 5.31
C THR A 64 0.16 -3.53 4.02
N LYS A 65 -0.97 -3.85 3.40
CA LYS A 65 -1.02 -4.47 2.07
C LYS A 65 -1.13 -3.39 1.01
N LEU A 66 -0.31 -3.52 -0.02
CA LEU A 66 -0.30 -2.62 -1.16
C LEU A 66 -0.52 -3.41 -2.43
N ARG A 67 -1.40 -2.90 -3.30
CA ARG A 67 -1.37 -3.21 -4.72
C ARG A 67 -0.30 -2.35 -5.37
N VAL A 68 0.65 -2.99 -6.04
CA VAL A 68 1.77 -2.33 -6.75
C VAL A 68 1.58 -2.57 -8.23
N ILE A 69 1.42 -1.50 -9.00
CA ILE A 69 1.10 -1.50 -10.43
C ILE A 69 2.32 -0.96 -11.19
N ASP A 70 2.86 -1.74 -12.10
CA ASP A 70 3.93 -1.30 -13.01
C ASP A 70 3.31 -0.43 -14.12
N GLN A 71 3.78 0.81 -14.22
CA GLN A 71 3.21 1.79 -15.16
C GLN A 71 3.53 1.47 -16.63
N SER A 72 4.58 0.66 -16.89
CA SER A 72 4.99 0.32 -18.25
C SER A 72 4.18 -0.83 -18.86
N THR A 73 3.70 -1.74 -18.02
CA THR A 73 3.02 -2.98 -18.44
C THR A 73 1.58 -3.10 -17.96
N GLY A 74 1.17 -2.30 -16.96
CA GLY A 74 -0.13 -2.44 -16.29
C GLY A 74 -0.24 -3.67 -15.39
N LYS A 75 0.80 -4.51 -15.32
CA LYS A 75 0.84 -5.65 -14.40
C LYS A 75 0.82 -5.17 -12.96
N HIS A 76 0.29 -5.99 -12.07
CA HIS A 76 0.30 -5.67 -10.65
C HIS A 76 0.55 -6.89 -9.78
N VAL A 77 1.05 -6.63 -8.58
CA VAL A 77 1.23 -7.59 -7.51
C VAL A 77 0.67 -7.03 -6.21
N VAL A 78 0.35 -7.89 -5.26
CA VAL A 78 0.03 -7.48 -3.89
C VAL A 78 1.21 -7.85 -3.01
N VAL A 79 1.68 -6.88 -2.22
CA VAL A 79 2.78 -7.05 -1.27
C VAL A 79 2.38 -6.57 0.11
N ARG A 80 3.07 -7.05 1.13
CA ARG A 80 2.96 -6.56 2.51
C ARG A 80 4.20 -5.77 2.90
N ILE A 81 4.01 -4.63 3.56
CA ILE A 81 5.11 -3.85 4.12
C ILE A 81 5.68 -4.58 5.34
N ASN A 82 6.97 -4.92 5.29
CA ASN A 82 7.68 -5.51 6.42
C ASN A 82 9.07 -4.89 6.67
N ASP A 83 9.46 -3.88 5.88
CA ASP A 83 10.75 -3.23 6.04
C ASP A 83 10.67 -1.71 5.80
N ARG A 84 11.79 -1.01 6.05
CA ARG A 84 11.93 0.45 5.92
C ARG A 84 12.92 0.83 4.82
N GLY A 85 12.71 2.00 4.26
CA GLY A 85 13.36 2.48 3.03
C GLY A 85 12.34 2.61 1.90
N PRO A 86 12.75 2.85 0.65
CA PRO A 86 14.10 3.21 0.20
C PRO A 86 14.58 4.57 0.72
N TYR A 87 15.88 4.71 1.00
CA TYR A 87 16.50 5.99 1.39
C TYR A 87 17.27 6.69 0.26
N HIS A 88 17.40 6.04 -0.89
CA HIS A 88 18.11 6.58 -2.05
C HIS A 88 17.17 7.04 -3.15
N GLY A 89 17.39 8.29 -3.58
CA GLY A 89 16.70 8.93 -4.69
C GLY A 89 15.20 9.11 -4.45
N ASN A 90 14.46 9.22 -5.55
CA ASN A 90 13.01 9.46 -5.56
C ASN A 90 12.21 8.15 -5.59
N ARG A 91 12.80 7.04 -5.11
CA ARG A 91 12.10 5.76 -4.99
C ARG A 91 11.14 5.80 -3.82
N ILE A 92 10.03 5.09 -3.98
CA ILE A 92 8.94 5.06 -3.02
C ILE A 92 8.80 3.67 -2.38
N ILE A 93 9.27 2.62 -3.05
CA ILE A 93 9.13 1.25 -2.59
C ILE A 93 10.30 0.38 -3.09
N ASP A 94 10.79 -0.51 -2.23
CA ASP A 94 11.73 -1.57 -2.60
C ASP A 94 11.05 -2.94 -2.43
N LEU A 95 10.94 -3.71 -3.51
CA LEU A 95 10.24 -4.98 -3.52
C LEU A 95 11.16 -6.17 -3.25
N SER A 96 10.60 -7.29 -2.79
CA SER A 96 11.30 -8.56 -2.81
C SER A 96 11.63 -9.02 -4.23
N LYS A 97 12.57 -9.97 -4.35
CA LYS A 97 12.92 -10.61 -5.63
C LYS A 97 11.71 -11.31 -6.27
N ALA A 98 10.88 -12.00 -5.48
CA ALA A 98 9.66 -12.63 -5.97
C ALA A 98 8.69 -11.59 -6.55
N ALA A 99 8.40 -10.53 -5.80
CA ALA A 99 7.48 -9.47 -6.24
C ALA A 99 8.00 -8.77 -7.52
N ALA A 100 9.29 -8.47 -7.60
CA ALA A 100 9.89 -7.87 -8.79
C ALA A 100 9.93 -8.82 -10.00
N THR A 101 10.07 -10.13 -9.77
CA THR A 101 9.99 -11.15 -10.82
C THR A 101 8.57 -11.25 -11.38
N GLN A 102 7.57 -11.33 -10.50
CA GLN A 102 6.17 -11.44 -10.90
C GLN A 102 5.65 -10.16 -11.57
N LEU A 103 6.06 -9.00 -11.06
CA LEU A 103 5.73 -7.72 -11.67
C LEU A 103 6.48 -7.52 -13.02
N GLY A 104 7.60 -8.20 -13.21
CA GLY A 104 8.29 -8.30 -14.50
C GLY A 104 9.36 -7.23 -14.74
N PHE A 105 9.96 -6.68 -13.69
CA PHE A 105 11.04 -5.68 -13.80
C PHE A 105 12.36 -6.09 -13.15
N ARG A 106 12.47 -7.30 -12.57
CA ARG A 106 13.71 -7.76 -11.90
C ARG A 106 14.98 -7.50 -12.73
N ASN A 107 14.97 -7.89 -14.00
CA ASN A 107 16.14 -7.75 -14.89
C ASN A 107 16.44 -6.29 -15.26
N ARG A 108 15.47 -5.37 -15.15
CA ARG A 108 15.67 -3.93 -15.34
C ARG A 108 16.25 -3.25 -14.09
N GLY A 109 16.13 -3.88 -12.93
CA GLY A 109 16.56 -3.34 -11.63
C GLY A 109 15.58 -2.33 -11.04
N VAL A 110 15.11 -1.39 -11.85
CA VAL A 110 14.17 -0.32 -11.45
C VAL A 110 13.00 -0.20 -12.41
N THR A 111 11.90 0.35 -11.93
CA THR A 111 10.76 0.73 -12.77
C THR A 111 9.93 1.84 -12.11
N SER A 112 8.95 2.38 -12.83
CA SER A 112 7.98 3.32 -12.27
C SER A 112 6.69 2.58 -11.92
N VAL A 113 6.19 2.80 -10.71
CA VAL A 113 5.00 2.12 -10.19
C VAL A 113 4.01 3.11 -9.60
N CYS A 114 2.76 2.69 -9.49
CA CYS A 114 1.79 3.26 -8.55
C CYS A 114 1.48 2.23 -7.48
N ILE A 115 1.38 2.68 -6.23
CA ILE A 115 0.99 1.88 -5.07
C ILE A 115 -0.35 2.36 -4.54
N GLU A 116 -1.20 1.42 -4.17
CA GLU A 116 -2.53 1.66 -3.59
C GLU A 116 -2.67 0.81 -2.33
N GLN A 117 -3.02 1.43 -1.22
CA GLN A 117 -3.29 0.72 0.03
C GLN A 117 -4.63 -0.01 -0.04
N MET A 118 -4.60 -1.29 0.33
CA MET A 118 -5.77 -2.18 0.37
C MET A 118 -6.38 -2.27 1.77
#